data_AF-A0A954WA03-F1
#
_entry.id   AF-A0A954WA03-F1
#
_cell.length_a   1.000
_cell.length_b   1.000
_cell.length_c   1.000
_cell.angle_alpha   90.00
_cell.angle_beta   90.00
_cell.angle_gamma   90.00
#
_symmetry.space_group_name_H-M   'P 1'
#
loop_
_entity.id
_entity.type
_entity.pdbx_description
1 polymer ?
#
loop_
_entity_poly.entity_id
_entity_poly.type
_entity_poly.pdbx_seq_one_letter_code
_entity_poly.pdbx_strand_id
1 'polypeptide(L)'
;MNRPWFWIAAVGFGLAAITWMSPRGSAQPDVQRGLPGARAVIDAAEFPSLQAALDAVPDEGALVRLPAGTFEIHEPLWLRTEDTTLEGCGTATHIKNMNTDGKPALRIAHRDMPGDAKSGNKNL
;
A
#
# COMPACT_ATOMS: atom_id res chain seq x y z
N MET A 1 39.24 -9.52 -68.31
CA MET A 1 39.01 -8.07 -68.23
C MET A 1 38.33 -7.79 -66.90
N ASN A 2 38.95 -6.94 -66.09
CA ASN A 2 38.45 -6.31 -64.86
C ASN A 2 38.29 -7.18 -63.60
N ARG A 3 38.60 -6.73 -62.38
CA ARG A 3 39.40 -5.65 -61.75
C ARG A 3 39.43 -6.09 -60.25
N PRO A 4 40.55 -5.95 -59.52
CA PRO A 4 40.63 -6.32 -58.11
C PRO A 4 40.17 -5.16 -57.20
N TRP A 5 40.11 -5.44 -55.89
CA TRP A 5 40.37 -4.53 -54.76
C TRP A 5 39.17 -4.23 -53.82
N PHE A 6 39.49 -4.29 -52.52
CA PHE A 6 38.81 -3.75 -51.33
C PHE A 6 37.95 -4.71 -50.46
N TRP A 7 38.66 -5.37 -49.53
CA TRP A 7 38.40 -5.49 -48.09
C TRP A 7 37.03 -5.07 -47.54
N ILE A 8 36.32 -6.01 -46.90
CA ILE A 8 35.35 -5.73 -45.85
C ILE A 8 35.82 -6.42 -44.56
N ALA A 9 35.94 -5.61 -43.51
CA ALA A 9 36.25 -5.99 -42.15
C ALA A 9 35.20 -6.97 -41.59
N ALA A 10 35.64 -8.15 -41.18
CA ALA A 10 34.89 -9.01 -40.28
C ALA A 10 35.43 -8.81 -38.87
N VAL A 11 34.77 -7.93 -38.11
CA VAL A 11 34.94 -7.84 -36.66
C VAL A 11 34.50 -9.18 -36.07
N GLY A 12 35.45 -9.83 -35.40
CA GLY A 12 35.31 -11.16 -34.85
C GLY A 12 34.20 -11.25 -33.79
N PHE A 13 33.35 -12.23 -34.00
CA PHE A 13 32.36 -12.75 -33.05
C PHE A 13 33.09 -13.39 -31.87
N GLY A 14 33.11 -12.71 -30.72
CA GLY A 14 33.61 -13.24 -29.45
C GLY A 14 32.45 -13.63 -28.54
N LEU A 15 32.20 -14.93 -28.41
CA LEU A 15 31.25 -15.53 -27.47
C LEU A 15 31.64 -15.22 -26.01
N ALA A 16 30.76 -14.56 -25.28
CA ALA A 16 30.72 -14.62 -23.81
C ALA A 16 29.26 -14.53 -23.33
N ALA A 17 28.77 -15.63 -22.78
CA ALA A 17 27.44 -15.82 -22.24
C ALA A 17 27.23 -15.00 -20.95
N ILE A 18 26.21 -14.12 -20.93
CA ILE A 18 25.68 -13.54 -19.68
C ILE A 18 24.14 -13.48 -19.77
N THR A 19 23.53 -14.47 -19.12
CA THR A 19 22.29 -14.46 -18.32
C THR A 19 21.00 -13.94 -18.94
N TRP A 20 20.08 -14.88 -19.18
CA TRP A 20 18.64 -14.63 -19.09
C TRP A 20 18.30 -14.17 -17.66
N MET A 21 18.07 -12.88 -17.42
CA MET A 21 17.45 -12.44 -16.18
C MET A 21 16.75 -11.09 -16.36
N SER A 22 15.46 -11.17 -16.64
CA SER A 22 14.53 -10.23 -16.02
C SER A 22 13.35 -11.08 -15.56
N PRO A 23 13.21 -11.37 -14.26
CA PRO A 23 11.90 -11.79 -13.79
C PRO A 23 10.94 -10.67 -14.19
N ARG A 24 9.94 -11.06 -15.00
CA ARG A 24 8.72 -10.28 -15.19
C ARG A 24 8.05 -10.16 -13.82
N GLY A 25 8.50 -9.19 -13.04
CA GLY A 25 7.79 -8.69 -11.88
C GLY A 25 6.87 -7.56 -12.33
N SER A 26 5.95 -7.83 -13.25
CA SER A 26 4.74 -7.02 -13.29
C SER A 26 3.98 -7.36 -12.03
N ALA A 27 4.14 -6.54 -10.99
CA ALA A 27 3.16 -6.44 -9.92
C ALA A 27 1.85 -6.02 -10.61
N GLN A 28 1.08 -7.02 -11.01
CA GLN A 28 -0.25 -6.83 -11.52
C GLN A 28 -1.06 -6.34 -10.32
N PRO A 29 -1.59 -5.10 -10.30
CA PRO A 29 -2.52 -4.73 -9.26
C PRO A 29 -3.64 -5.77 -9.27
N ASP A 30 -3.94 -6.35 -8.11
CA ASP A 30 -4.96 -7.39 -7.99
C ASP A 30 -6.31 -6.78 -8.37
N VAL A 31 -6.67 -6.90 -9.65
CA VAL A 31 -7.96 -6.47 -10.17
C VAL A 31 -9.00 -7.37 -9.52
N GLN A 32 -9.56 -6.92 -8.39
CA GLN A 32 -10.76 -7.41 -7.73
C GLN A 32 -11.12 -8.86 -8.08
N ARG A 33 -10.35 -9.82 -7.58
CA ARG A 33 -10.76 -11.23 -7.64
C ARG A 33 -11.87 -11.47 -6.62
N GLY A 34 -13.11 -11.18 -7.01
CA GLY A 34 -14.29 -11.37 -6.17
C GLY A 34 -15.51 -11.84 -6.97
N LEU A 35 -16.33 -12.69 -6.36
CA LEU A 35 -17.68 -12.97 -6.84
C LEU A 35 -18.53 -11.69 -6.79
N PRO A 36 -19.60 -11.55 -7.61
CA PRO A 36 -20.53 -10.44 -7.48
C PRO A 36 -21.02 -10.29 -6.03
N GLY A 37 -20.86 -9.09 -5.45
CA GLY A 37 -21.18 -8.80 -4.05
C GLY A 37 -20.06 -9.06 -3.04
N ALA A 38 -18.89 -9.55 -3.47
CA ALA A 38 -17.72 -9.62 -2.60
C ALA A 38 -17.22 -8.20 -2.26
N ARG A 39 -16.94 -7.95 -0.98
CA ARG A 39 -16.37 -6.68 -0.52
C ARG A 39 -14.88 -6.60 -0.87
N ALA A 40 -14.39 -5.36 -1.06
CA ALA A 40 -12.99 -5.12 -1.37
C ALA A 40 -12.07 -5.56 -0.22
N VAL A 41 -10.90 -6.06 -0.58
CA VAL A 41 -9.80 -6.33 0.36
C VAL A 41 -8.66 -5.40 -0.03
N ILE A 42 -8.22 -4.59 0.91
CA ILE A 42 -7.13 -3.62 0.76
C ILE A 42 -5.93 -4.15 1.52
N ASP A 43 -4.81 -4.36 0.84
CA ASP A 43 -3.53 -4.64 1.48
C ASP A 43 -2.81 -3.32 1.77
N ALA A 44 -2.66 -2.97 3.05
CA ALA A 44 -2.03 -1.72 3.45
C ALA A 44 -0.53 -1.66 3.09
N ALA A 45 0.12 -2.80 2.76
CA ALA A 45 1.50 -2.83 2.29
C ALA A 45 1.70 -2.16 0.92
N GLU A 46 0.63 -2.04 0.12
CA GLU A 46 0.67 -1.38 -1.18
C GLU A 46 0.58 0.15 -1.09
N PHE A 47 0.36 0.68 0.11
CA PHE A 47 0.16 2.10 0.37
C PHE A 47 1.37 2.72 1.08
N PRO A 48 1.63 4.03 0.87
CA PRO A 48 2.75 4.71 1.50
C PRO A 48 2.57 4.91 3.02
N SER A 49 1.35 4.79 3.54
CA SER A 49 1.04 4.91 4.96
C SER A 49 -0.23 4.16 5.34
N LEU A 50 -0.39 3.85 6.63
CA LEU A 50 -1.61 3.22 7.14
C LEU A 50 -2.84 4.10 6.94
N GLN A 51 -2.71 5.42 7.07
CA GLN A 51 -3.83 6.34 6.81
C GLN A 51 -4.23 6.32 5.33
N ALA A 52 -3.28 6.29 4.40
CA ALA A 52 -3.59 6.20 2.97
C ALA A 52 -4.34 4.91 2.61
N ALA A 53 -4.03 3.79 3.27
CA ALA A 53 -4.78 2.55 3.11
C ALA A 53 -6.22 2.66 3.64
N LEU A 54 -6.42 3.33 4.78
CA LEU A 54 -7.75 3.58 5.34
C LEU A 54 -8.56 4.56 4.48
N ASP A 55 -7.92 5.59 3.93
CA ASP A 55 -8.56 6.58 3.05
C ASP A 55 -8.93 5.99 1.68
N ALA A 56 -8.32 4.88 1.28
CA ALA A 56 -8.63 4.16 0.05
C ALA A 56 -9.84 3.22 0.19
N VAL A 57 -10.41 3.07 1.39
CA VAL A 57 -11.60 2.27 1.62
C VAL A 57 -12.80 2.90 0.89
N PRO A 58 -13.52 2.15 0.02
CA PRO A 58 -14.75 2.63 -0.59
C PRO A 58 -15.83 2.92 0.45
N ASP A 59 -16.77 3.82 0.12
CA ASP A 59 -17.91 4.14 1.01
C ASP A 59 -18.75 2.89 1.35
N GLU A 60 -18.73 1.89 0.47
CA GLU A 60 -19.37 0.58 0.65
C GLU A 60 -18.73 -0.33 1.73
N GLY A 61 -17.54 0.02 2.22
CA GLY A 61 -16.78 -0.77 3.19
C GLY A 61 -15.82 -1.79 2.58
N ALA A 62 -14.79 -2.17 3.34
CA ALA A 62 -13.73 -3.09 2.94
C ALA A 62 -13.05 -3.77 4.13
N LEU A 63 -12.34 -4.86 3.85
CA LEU A 63 -11.34 -5.41 4.76
C LEU A 63 -9.99 -4.76 4.48
N VAL A 64 -9.40 -4.11 5.48
CA VAL A 64 -8.04 -3.55 5.41
C VAL A 64 -7.09 -4.48 6.17
N ARG A 65 -6.14 -5.08 5.44
CA ARG A 65 -5.09 -5.94 6.01
C ARG A 65 -3.84 -5.14 6.30
N LEU A 66 -3.45 -5.13 7.57
CA LEU A 66 -2.23 -4.48 8.03
C LEU A 66 -1.05 -5.44 7.93
N PRO A 67 0.07 -5.03 7.33
CA PRO A 67 1.27 -5.85 7.27
C PRO A 67 1.87 -6.10 8.66
N ALA A 68 2.69 -7.15 8.75
CA ALA A 68 3.58 -7.34 9.88
C ALA A 68 4.65 -6.24 9.90
N GLY A 69 4.96 -5.71 11.08
CA GLY A 69 5.92 -4.63 11.26
C GLY A 69 5.60 -3.78 12.47
N THR A 70 6.50 -2.85 12.78
CA THR A 70 6.24 -1.77 13.73
C THR A 70 6.01 -0.48 12.96
N PHE A 71 4.84 0.12 13.18
CA PHE A 71 4.41 1.36 12.54
C PHE A 71 4.37 2.46 13.59
N GLU A 72 5.31 3.39 13.50
CA GLU A 72 5.33 4.57 14.35
C GLU A 72 4.39 5.63 13.79
N ILE A 73 3.39 6.03 14.58
CA ILE A 73 2.44 7.08 14.21
C ILE A 73 2.59 8.27 15.17
N HIS A 74 2.57 9.48 14.62
CA HIS A 74 2.63 10.72 15.40
C HIS A 74 1.26 11.41 15.52
N GLU A 75 0.29 10.96 14.72
CA GLU A 75 -1.08 11.43 14.74
C GLU A 75 -2.03 10.22 14.74
N PRO A 76 -3.27 10.36 15.25
CA PRO A 76 -4.25 9.29 15.23
C PRO A 76 -4.54 8.82 13.81
N LEU A 77 -4.63 7.50 13.63
CA LEU A 77 -5.25 6.92 12.44
C LEU A 77 -6.76 7.11 12.52
N TRP A 78 -7.37 7.59 11.44
CA TRP A 78 -8.79 7.85 11.36
C TRP A 78 -9.48 6.77 10.53
N LEU A 79 -10.39 6.06 11.17
CA LEU A 79 -11.36 5.17 10.54
C LEU A 79 -12.67 5.95 10.38
N ARG A 80 -12.94 6.42 9.16
CA ARG A 80 -14.11 7.27 8.86
C ARG A 80 -15.19 6.60 8.02
N THR A 81 -14.82 5.54 7.32
CA THR A 81 -15.71 4.72 6.53
C THR A 81 -16.50 3.76 7.41
N GLU A 82 -17.76 3.56 7.05
CA GLU A 82 -18.59 2.51 7.62
C GLU A 82 -18.18 1.14 7.06
N ASP A 83 -18.70 0.06 7.67
CA ASP A 83 -18.52 -1.32 7.22
C ASP A 83 -17.05 -1.73 6.93
N THR A 84 -16.11 -1.16 7.69
CA THR A 84 -14.68 -1.39 7.51
C THR A 84 -14.15 -2.34 8.58
N THR A 85 -13.51 -3.42 8.15
CA THR A 85 -12.83 -4.38 9.04
C THR A 85 -11.33 -4.13 8.96
N LEU A 86 -10.67 -4.01 10.11
CA LEU A 86 -9.22 -3.89 10.20
C LEU A 86 -8.63 -5.19 10.73
N GLU A 87 -7.79 -5.85 9.94
CA GLU A 87 -7.17 -7.13 10.26
C GLU A 87 -5.65 -6.98 10.30
N GLY A 88 -5.02 -7.29 11.44
CA GLY A 88 -3.55 -7.33 11.56
C GLY A 88 -3.01 -8.76 11.53
N CYS A 89 -1.69 -8.89 11.41
CA CYS A 89 -0.97 -10.16 11.51
C CYS A 89 -0.73 -10.58 12.98
N GLY A 90 -1.73 -10.46 13.84
CA GLY A 90 -1.61 -10.73 15.28
C GLY A 90 -0.57 -9.83 15.96
N THR A 91 0.30 -10.41 16.79
CA THR A 91 1.37 -9.66 17.48
C THR A 91 2.47 -9.16 16.54
N ALA A 92 2.48 -9.62 15.29
CA ALA A 92 3.47 -9.16 14.31
C ALA A 92 3.14 -7.76 13.78
N THR A 93 1.89 -7.31 13.89
CA THR A 93 1.50 -5.93 13.57
C THR A 93 1.50 -5.11 14.87
N HIS A 94 2.40 -4.14 14.97
CA HIS A 94 2.52 -3.26 16.12
C HIS A 94 2.36 -1.80 15.71
N ILE A 95 1.26 -1.17 16.11
CA ILE A 95 1.05 0.27 15.92
C ILE A 95 1.53 0.97 17.19
N LYS A 96 2.65 1.69 17.06
CA LYS A 96 3.29 2.41 18.15
C LYS A 96 2.91 3.89 18.07
N ASN A 97 2.06 4.32 18.98
CA ASN A 97 1.69 5.73 19.10
C ASN A 97 2.84 6.51 19.74
N MET A 98 3.49 7.34 18.95
CA MET A 98 4.60 8.21 19.33
C MET A 98 4.13 9.63 19.67
N ASN A 99 2.84 9.92 19.58
CA ASN A 99 2.30 11.22 19.92
C ASN A 99 2.46 11.54 21.40
N THR A 100 2.95 12.74 21.71
CA THR A 100 3.12 13.27 23.07
C THR A 100 1.92 14.05 23.59
N ASP A 101 0.97 14.41 22.72
CA ASP A 101 -0.19 15.25 23.04
C ASP A 101 -1.36 14.46 23.66
N GLY A 102 -1.16 13.17 23.95
CA GLY A 102 -2.18 12.31 24.55
C GLY A 102 -3.33 11.94 23.60
N LYS A 103 -3.20 12.18 22.28
CA LYS A 103 -4.18 11.69 21.30
C LYS A 103 -4.07 10.16 21.16
N PRO A 104 -5.19 9.45 20.92
CA PRO A 104 -5.20 8.00 20.77
C PRO A 104 -4.51 7.54 19.47
N ALA A 105 -4.18 6.26 19.39
CA ALA A 105 -3.56 5.65 18.21
C ALA A 105 -4.55 5.51 17.03
N LEU A 106 -5.80 5.14 17.35
CA LEU A 106 -6.88 4.94 16.38
C LEU A 106 -8.12 5.72 16.85
N ARG A 107 -8.79 6.38 15.91
CA ARG A 107 -10.07 7.05 16.12
C ARG A 107 -11.09 6.56 15.11
N ILE A 108 -12.26 6.20 15.61
CA ILE A 108 -13.43 5.89 14.81
C ILE A 108 -14.35 7.10 14.91
N ALA A 109 -14.64 7.74 13.80
CA ALA A 109 -15.45 8.96 13.76
C ALA A 109 -16.15 9.12 12.43
N HIS A 110 -17.29 9.80 12.41
CA HIS A 110 -17.98 10.14 11.17
C HIS A 110 -17.07 10.97 10.25
N ARG A 111 -17.25 10.83 8.93
CA ARG A 111 -16.48 11.57 7.91
C ARG A 111 -16.52 13.08 8.13
N ASP A 112 -17.68 13.60 8.53
CA ASP A 112 -17.92 15.02 8.76
C ASP A 112 -17.50 15.53 10.16
N MET A 113 -17.02 14.65 11.04
CA MET A 113 -16.59 15.08 12.37
C MET A 113 -15.30 15.90 12.24
N PRO A 114 -15.29 17.19 12.64
CA PRO A 114 -14.09 18.00 12.59
C PRO A 114 -13.03 17.38 13.51
N GLY A 115 -11.80 17.28 13.00
CA GLY A 115 -10.66 16.82 13.78
C GLY A 115 -10.55 17.59 15.10
N ASP A 116 -10.32 16.86 16.18
CA ASP A 116 -10.05 17.32 17.56
C ASP A 116 -10.83 18.56 18.02
N ALA A 117 -12.08 18.78 17.57
CA ALA A 117 -12.93 19.78 18.18
C ALA A 117 -13.24 19.27 19.60
N LYS A 118 -12.68 19.94 20.61
CA LYS A 118 -12.88 19.60 22.03
C LYS A 118 -14.33 19.22 22.26
N SER A 119 -14.59 17.97 22.64
CA SER A 119 -15.90 17.53 23.10
C SER A 119 -16.21 18.34 24.36
N GLY A 120 -16.85 19.49 24.15
CA GLY A 120 -17.37 20.33 25.21
C GLY A 120 -18.39 19.50 25.95
N ASN A 121 -18.07 19.22 27.21
CA ASN A 121 -18.97 18.57 28.16
C ASN A 121 -20.36 19.20 28.09
N LYS A 122 -21.31 18.53 27.43
CA LYS A 122 -22.74 18.84 27.50
C LYS A 122 -23.38 17.82 28.44
N ASN A 123 -23.04 17.92 29.73
CA ASN A 123 -23.90 17.41 30.79
C ASN A 123 -25.12 18.35 30.86
N LEU A 124 -26.24 17.92 30.27
CA LEU A 124 -27.59 18.38 30.54
C LEU A 124 -28.40 17.16 31.01
#